data_AF-A0A1G9EYE2-F1
#
_entry.id   AF-A0A1G9EYE2-F1
#
_cell.length_a   1.000
_cell.length_b   1.000
_cell.length_c   1.000
_cell.angle_alpha   90.00
_cell.angle_beta   90.00
_cell.angle_gamma   90.00
#
_symmetry.space_group_name_H-M   'P 1'
#
loop_
_entity.id
_entity.type
_entity.pdbx_description
1 polymer ?
#
loop_
_entity_poly.entity_id
_entity_poly.type
_entity_poly.pdbx_seq_one_letter_code
_entity_poly.pdbx_strand_id
1 'polypeptide(L)'
;MKAAILEDSHEAWHEDAVATILGLSLQHEEFTADDLRREMRPAPHQNAPGMAFAAARNLGYIESVNSTVSKSKSRKNGSLKTWTRKVSQEHAA
;
A
#
# COMPACT_ATOMS: atom_id res chain seq x y z
N MET A 1 24.60 -12.70 19.04
CA MET A 1 24.16 -11.43 18.44
C MET A 1 23.89 -11.67 16.95
N LYS A 2 22.66 -12.01 16.57
CA LYS A 2 22.22 -12.25 15.17
C LYS A 2 20.71 -12.03 15.12
N ALA A 3 20.30 -10.77 15.07
CA ALA A 3 18.88 -10.39 14.91
C ALA A 3 18.73 -9.02 14.22
N ALA A 4 19.66 -8.08 14.43
CA ALA A 4 19.50 -6.70 13.98
C ALA A 4 19.48 -6.45 12.46
N ILE A 5 20.04 -7.34 11.63
CA ILE A 5 20.22 -7.04 10.18
C ILE A 5 18.95 -7.30 9.36
N LEU A 6 18.05 -8.17 9.85
CA LEU A 6 16.79 -8.50 9.16
C LEU A 6 15.66 -7.51 9.49
N GLU A 7 15.66 -6.92 10.69
CA GLU A 7 14.66 -5.93 11.10
C GLU A 7 14.83 -4.61 10.34
N ASP A 8 16.06 -4.13 10.20
CA ASP A 8 16.40 -2.91 9.45
C ASP A 8 15.84 -2.91 8.02
N SER A 9 15.90 -4.07 7.35
CA SER A 9 15.47 -4.18 5.96
C SER A 9 13.95 -4.27 5.81
N HIS A 10 13.24 -4.74 6.84
CA HIS A 10 11.77 -4.76 6.86
C HIS A 10 11.20 -3.38 7.20
N GLU A 11 11.71 -2.73 8.24
CA GLU A 11 11.23 -1.42 8.69
C GLU A 11 11.51 -0.35 7.63
N ALA A 12 12.71 -0.31 7.06
CA ALA A 12 13.04 0.60 5.97
C ALA A 12 12.15 0.35 4.74
N TRP A 13 11.86 -0.92 4.39
CA TRP A 13 10.94 -1.20 3.28
C TRP A 13 9.53 -0.71 3.56
N HIS A 14 9.07 -0.86 4.81
CA HIS A 14 7.74 -0.44 5.21
C HIS A 14 7.58 1.09 5.18
N GLU A 15 8.58 1.84 5.66
CA GLU A 15 8.60 3.30 5.57
C GLU A 15 8.62 3.78 4.12
N ASP A 16 9.51 3.21 3.30
CA ASP A 16 9.55 3.49 1.86
C ASP A 16 8.20 3.20 1.19
N ALA A 17 7.52 2.13 1.62
CA ALA A 17 6.24 1.72 1.07
C ALA A 17 5.11 2.69 1.44
N VAL A 18 5.07 3.16 2.68
CA VAL A 18 4.08 4.17 3.09
C VAL A 18 4.32 5.48 2.35
N ALA A 19 5.57 5.90 2.17
CA ALA A 19 5.92 7.09 1.39
C ALA A 19 5.54 6.94 -0.10
N THR A 20 5.78 5.76 -0.69
CA THR A 20 5.41 5.47 -2.08
C THR A 20 3.90 5.44 -2.26
N ILE A 21 3.16 4.84 -1.31
CA ILE A 21 1.69 4.86 -1.28
C ILE A 21 1.17 6.30 -1.26
N LEU A 22 1.77 7.18 -0.45
CA LEU A 22 1.42 8.59 -0.45
C LEU A 22 1.69 9.23 -1.83
N GLY A 23 2.84 8.96 -2.43
CA GLY A 23 3.17 9.41 -3.79
C GLY A 23 2.15 8.95 -4.84
N LEU A 24 1.78 7.66 -4.82
CA LEU A 24 0.74 7.09 -5.68
C LEU A 24 -0.60 7.79 -5.49
N SER A 25 -0.98 8.08 -4.23
CA SER A 25 -2.22 8.79 -3.91
C SER A 25 -2.27 10.24 -4.43
N LEU A 26 -1.10 10.83 -4.71
CA LEU A 26 -1.00 12.17 -5.30
C LEU A 26 -1.02 12.14 -6.84
N GLN A 27 -0.57 11.03 -7.45
CA GLN A 27 -0.45 10.89 -8.90
C GLN A 27 -1.67 10.23 -9.55
N HIS A 28 -2.34 9.34 -8.82
CA HIS A 28 -3.47 8.55 -9.30
C HIS A 28 -4.69 8.74 -8.40
N GLU A 29 -5.87 8.89 -9.01
CA GLU A 29 -7.14 8.89 -8.27
C GLU A 29 -7.39 7.53 -7.59
N GLU A 30 -7.00 6.43 -8.23
CA GLU A 30 -7.13 5.07 -7.71
C GLU A 30 -5.85 4.27 -7.97
N PHE A 31 -5.42 3.51 -6.98
CA PHE A 31 -4.22 2.66 -7.09
C PHE A 31 -4.39 1.36 -6.29
N THR A 32 -3.58 0.36 -6.63
CA THR A 32 -3.67 -1.00 -6.10
C THR A 32 -2.34 -1.48 -5.51
N ALA A 33 -2.38 -2.63 -4.85
CA ALA A 33 -1.15 -3.28 -4.36
C ALA A 33 -0.21 -3.74 -5.49
N ASP A 34 -0.71 -3.90 -6.72
CA ASP A 34 0.15 -4.22 -7.86
C ASP A 34 0.88 -2.98 -8.38
N ASP A 35 0.30 -1.79 -8.27
CA ASP A 35 0.98 -0.52 -8.61
C ASP A 35 2.13 -0.27 -7.63
N LEU A 36 1.89 -0.47 -6.32
CA LEU A 36 2.96 -0.42 -5.32
C LEU A 36 4.09 -1.40 -5.62
N ARG A 37 3.77 -2.63 -6.07
CA ARG A 37 4.78 -3.63 -6.46
C ARG A 37 5.56 -3.27 -7.72
N ARG A 38 5.01 -2.42 -8.60
CA ARG A 38 5.71 -1.94 -9.80
C ARG A 38 6.70 -0.82 -9.47
N GLU A 39 6.33 0.07 -8.56
CA GLU A 39 7.14 1.22 -8.16
C GLU A 39 8.25 0.87 -7.16
N MET A 40 8.11 -0.24 -6.44
CA MET A 40 9.04 -0.63 -5.37
C MET A 40 9.84 -1.89 -5.62
N ARG A 41 10.95 -2.01 -4.89
CA ARG A 41 11.68 -3.26 -4.69
C ARG A 41 10.76 -4.37 -4.15
N PRO A 42 11.02 -5.65 -4.50
CA PRO A 42 10.23 -6.79 -4.04
C PRO A 42 10.03 -6.78 -2.52
N ALA A 43 8.79 -7.02 -2.09
CA ALA A 43 8.44 -7.06 -0.68
C ALA A 43 9.24 -8.17 0.04
N PRO A 44 9.70 -7.92 1.28
CA PRO A 44 10.42 -8.91 2.07
C PRO A 44 9.56 -10.14 2.43
N HIS A 45 8.24 -9.98 2.51
CA HIS A 45 7.28 -11.08 2.67
C HIS A 45 5.92 -10.75 2.03
N GLN A 46 5.11 -11.78 1.79
CA GLN A 46 3.84 -11.68 1.06
C GLN A 46 2.84 -10.68 1.68
N ASN A 47 2.86 -10.54 3.01
CA ASN A 47 1.96 -9.65 3.75
C ASN A 47 2.46 -8.20 3.88
N ALA A 48 3.72 -7.90 3.52
CA ALA A 48 4.32 -6.58 3.76
C ALA A 48 3.57 -5.44 3.05
N PRO A 49 3.13 -5.59 1.78
CA PRO A 49 2.31 -4.57 1.13
C PRO A 49 1.01 -4.32 1.90
N GLY A 50 0.32 -5.40 2.33
CA GLY A 50 -0.92 -5.28 3.08
C GLY A 50 -0.76 -4.51 4.40
N MET A 51 0.37 -4.69 5.08
CA MET A 51 0.71 -3.93 6.29
C MET A 51 0.96 -2.46 5.98
N ALA A 52 1.70 -2.14 4.92
CA ALA A 52 1.94 -0.75 4.51
C ALA A 52 0.64 -0.01 4.16
N PHE A 53 -0.28 -0.65 3.42
CA PHE A 53 -1.60 -0.08 3.13
C PHE A 53 -2.43 0.12 4.41
N ALA A 54 -2.39 -0.83 5.35
CA ALA A 54 -3.07 -0.68 6.63
C ALA A 54 -2.50 0.48 7.45
N ALA A 55 -1.18 0.65 7.48
CA ALA A 55 -0.51 1.76 8.14
C ALA A 55 -0.88 3.11 7.51
N ALA A 56 -0.79 3.24 6.18
CA ALA A 56 -1.16 4.45 5.46
C ALA A 56 -2.64 4.82 5.66
N ARG A 57 -3.53 3.83 5.75
CA ARG A 57 -4.95 4.04 6.09
C ARG A 57 -5.12 4.53 7.52
N ASN A 58 -4.44 3.93 8.49
CA ASN A 58 -4.51 4.33 9.90
C ASN A 58 -3.96 5.75 10.12
N LEU A 59 -2.96 6.15 9.33
CA LEU A 59 -2.44 7.52 9.30
C LEU A 59 -3.38 8.52 8.59
N GLY A 60 -4.44 8.03 7.96
CA GLY A 60 -5.43 8.87 7.29
C GLY A 60 -4.99 9.40 5.93
N TYR A 61 -3.94 8.85 5.32
CA TYR A 61 -3.51 9.26 3.97
C TYR A 61 -4.42 8.70 2.88
N ILE A 62 -4.94 7.49 3.09
CA ILE A 62 -5.66 6.73 2.07
C ILE A 62 -6.91 6.07 2.65
N GLU A 63 -7.85 5.73 1.77
CA GLU A 63 -9.04 4.95 2.11
C GLU A 63 -9.33 3.88 1.06
N SER A 64 -9.98 2.80 1.48
CA SER A 64 -10.35 1.71 0.57
C SER A 64 -11.64 2.07 -0.15
N VAL A 65 -11.57 2.28 -1.46
CA VAL A 65 -12.74 2.62 -2.30
C VAL A 65 -13.57 1.38 -2.60
N ASN A 66 -12.90 0.32 -3.03
CA ASN A 66 -13.58 -0.86 -3.52
C ASN A 66 -12.73 -2.11 -3.32
N SER A 67 -13.38 -3.25 -3.11
CA SER A 67 -12.73 -4.55 -3.13
C SER A 67 -13.24 -5.30 -4.35
N THR A 68 -12.42 -5.38 -5.40
CA THR A 68 -12.75 -6.13 -6.60
C THR A 68 -12.06 -7.50 -6.53
N VAL A 69 -12.78 -8.57 -6.87
CA VAL A 69 -12.16 -9.89 -7.03
C VAL A 69 -11.55 -9.97 -8.42
N SER A 70 -10.24 -10.23 -8.50
CA SER A 70 -9.53 -10.38 -9.77
C SER A 70 -10.19 -11.44 -10.66
N LYS A 71 -10.63 -11.01 -11.86
CA LYS A 71 -11.15 -11.91 -12.93
C LYS A 71 -10.03 -12.43 -13.84
N SER A 72 -8.78 -11.99 -13.66
CA SER A 72 -7.66 -12.40 -14.49
C SER A 72 -7.24 -13.85 -14.19
N LYS A 73 -7.03 -14.65 -15.24
CA LYS A 73 -6.77 -16.10 -15.17
C LYS A 73 -5.52 -16.48 -14.37
N SER A 74 -4.53 -15.58 -14.27
CA SER A 74 -3.29 -15.78 -13.50
C SER A 74 -3.44 -15.51 -11.99
N ARG A 75 -4.49 -14.79 -11.58
CA ARG A 75 -4.84 -14.49 -10.18
C ARG A 75 -6.33 -14.76 -9.94
N LYS A 76 -6.81 -15.93 -10.37
CA LYS A 76 -8.19 -16.36 -10.14
C LYS A 76 -8.45 -16.35 -8.63
N ASN A 77 -9.36 -15.49 -8.16
CA ASN A 77 -9.73 -15.26 -6.74
C ASN A 77 -8.79 -14.38 -5.89
N GLY A 78 -7.83 -13.66 -6.48
CA GLY A 78 -7.07 -12.66 -5.72
C GLY A 78 -7.96 -11.46 -5.34
N SER A 79 -8.08 -11.15 -4.04
CA SER A 79 -8.73 -9.91 -3.59
C SER A 79 -7.85 -8.72 -3.98
N LEU A 80 -8.32 -7.91 -4.93
CA LEU A 80 -7.71 -6.63 -5.25
C LEU A 80 -8.51 -5.56 -4.51
N LYS A 81 -7.92 -5.02 -3.45
CA LYS A 81 -8.42 -3.77 -2.87
C LYS A 81 -7.87 -2.60 -3.66
N THR A 82 -8.77 -1.76 -4.13
CA THR A 82 -8.48 -0.47 -4.72
C THR A 82 -8.50 0.59 -3.62
N TRP A 83 -7.48 1.43 -3.62
CA TRP A 83 -7.28 2.50 -2.65
C TRP A 83 -7.30 3.84 -3.36
N THR A 84 -7.80 4.86 -2.66
CA THR A 84 -7.72 6.25 -3.09
C THR A 84 -7.14 7.09 -1.96
N ARG A 85 -6.74 8.32 -2.29
CA ARG A 85 -6.35 9.32 -1.30
C ARG A 85 -7.56 9.67 -0.45
N LYS A 86 -7.41 9.63 0.87
CA LYS A 86 -8.43 10.12 1.78
C LYS A 86 -8.40 11.64 1.72
N VAL A 87 -9.41 12.24 1.09
CA VAL A 87 -9.58 13.69 1.10
C VAL A 87 -10.25 14.04 2.42
N SER A 88 -9.46 14.37 3.45
CA SER A 88 -10.02 14.99 4.65
C SER A 88 -10.70 16.29 4.21
N GLN A 89 -12.04 16.30 4.19
CA GLN A 89 -12.82 17.53 4.06
C GLN A 89 -12.68 18.34 5.35
N GLU A 90 -11.51 18.95 5.56
CA GLU A 90 -11.27 19.90 6.65
C GLU A 90 -10.55 21.13 6.11
N HIS A 91 -11.30 21.97 5.39
CA HIS A 91 -11.38 23.42 5.61
C HIS A 91 -12.40 24.02 4.63
N ALA A 92 -13.67 23.98 5.03
CA ALA A 92 -14.68 24.93 4.58
C ALA A 92 -15.21 25.63 5.83
N ALA A 93 -14.54 26.71 6.23
CA ALA A 93 -15.05 27.72 7.16
C ALA A 93 -14.26 29.01 6.94
#